data_AF-A0A8D0S2E7-F1
#
_entry.id   AF-A0A8D0S2E7-F1
#
_cell.length_a   1.000
_cell.length_b   1.000
_cell.length_c   1.000
_cell.angle_alpha   90.00
_cell.angle_beta   90.00
_cell.angle_gamma   90.00
#
_symmetry.space_group_name_H-M   'P 1'
#
loop_
_entity.id
_entity.type
_entity.pdbx_description
1 polymer ?
#
loop_
_entity_poly.entity_id
_entity_poly.type
_entity_poly.pdbx_seq_one_letter_code
_entity_poly.pdbx_strand_id
1 'polypeptide(L)'
;MPPIRPCCAPPNPLLCPGQADGHSSPLSAVTHNTFDPFQSTTFLFPSIVIELHYGSGTMTGLLGYDTIQMGDLIIKNQTFGLSLTEDDIVFEHAIFDGILGLGYPSLAIKGTTPIFDTIMNQSLISEPVFAFYLSTETEAGSVVMFGGVLDCYYKGDLKWVPLSKPHYWQIPLERISMKGKIVACKRACQAVVDTGTSLMIGPRKQVYNIHKRFSGYYLQDLYVIPCQDINTLPDIVFTIEGIDYPVPARAYVQKVRGQPWGLVLKSGACRNHWAACWEEGAPYRPS
;
A
#
# COMPACT_ATOMS: atom_id res chain seq x y z
N MET A 1 56.34 17.68 35.00
CA MET A 1 57.26 17.00 34.06
C MET A 1 56.44 16.11 33.14
N PRO A 2 56.66 16.12 31.81
CA PRO A 2 56.31 15.02 30.88
C PRO A 2 57.38 13.89 30.99
N PRO A 3 57.45 12.83 30.14
CA PRO A 3 56.58 12.38 29.03
C PRO A 3 55.69 11.16 29.46
N ILE A 4 55.28 10.09 28.73
CA ILE A 4 55.65 9.39 27.47
C ILE A 4 54.38 8.76 26.81
N ARG A 5 54.40 8.54 25.49
CA ARG A 5 53.62 7.50 24.75
C ARG A 5 54.59 6.56 24.02
N PRO A 6 54.23 5.27 23.84
CA PRO A 6 53.92 4.74 22.49
C PRO A 6 52.56 3.98 22.48
N CYS A 7 51.78 3.78 21.41
CA CYS A 7 52.04 3.42 20.00
C CYS A 7 52.48 1.93 19.85
N CYS A 8 51.86 1.05 19.04
CA CYS A 8 50.73 1.13 18.10
C CYS A 8 49.95 -0.22 18.02
N ALA A 9 48.83 -0.23 17.29
CA ALA A 9 48.05 -1.41 16.87
C ALA A 9 48.62 -1.99 15.52
N PRO A 10 47.93 -2.80 14.65
CA PRO A 10 46.54 -3.31 14.60
C PRO A 10 46.50 -4.85 14.33
N PRO A 11 45.62 -5.51 13.52
CA PRO A 11 44.68 -5.06 12.46
C PRO A 11 43.24 -4.80 12.93
N ASN A 12 42.55 -3.96 12.15
CA ASN A 12 41.09 -3.77 12.16
C ASN A 12 40.46 -4.58 10.99
N PRO A 13 39.12 -4.69 10.89
CA PRO A 13 38.41 -3.71 10.05
C PRO A 13 37.55 -2.71 10.84
N LEU A 14 37.64 -1.44 10.46
CA LEU A 14 36.74 -0.39 10.91
C LEU A 14 35.59 -0.27 9.91
N LEU A 15 34.40 0.08 10.41
CA LEU A 15 33.52 1.00 9.68
C LEU A 15 33.51 2.32 10.46
N CYS A 16 34.39 3.22 10.03
CA CYS A 16 34.32 4.64 10.40
C CYS A 16 33.32 5.35 9.48
N PRO A 17 32.77 6.52 9.88
CA PRO A 17 32.02 7.36 8.98
C PRO A 17 32.94 7.84 7.83
N GLY A 18 32.53 7.54 6.60
CA GLY A 18 33.23 7.85 5.35
C GLY A 18 32.27 7.66 4.18
N GLN A 19 32.56 8.31 3.06
CA GLN A 19 31.66 8.36 1.90
C GLN A 19 31.20 6.99 1.41
N ALA A 20 29.91 6.88 1.09
CA ALA A 20 29.35 5.72 0.41
C ALA A 20 29.77 5.73 -1.07
N ASP A 21 30.95 5.18 -1.36
CA ASP A 21 31.46 5.05 -2.72
C ASP A 21 30.66 4.00 -3.51
N GLY A 22 29.68 4.50 -4.28
CA GLY A 22 29.26 3.90 -5.55
C GLY A 22 28.56 2.55 -5.49
N HIS A 23 27.28 2.54 -5.09
CA HIS A 23 26.22 1.99 -5.98
C HIS A 23 24.78 2.29 -5.56
N SER A 24 24.53 2.87 -4.38
CA SER A 24 23.23 3.51 -4.07
C SER A 24 23.02 4.76 -4.95
N SER A 25 21.83 4.93 -5.54
CA SER A 25 21.42 6.20 -6.16
C SER A 25 21.40 7.31 -5.09
N PRO A 26 22.21 8.37 -5.17
CA PRO A 26 22.37 9.33 -4.06
C PRO A 26 21.18 10.30 -3.83
N LEU A 27 19.98 9.98 -4.34
CA LEU A 27 18.90 10.95 -4.53
C LEU A 27 17.72 10.75 -3.56
N SER A 28 17.27 9.53 -3.27
CA SER A 28 16.18 9.28 -2.31
C SER A 28 16.54 9.75 -0.89
N ALA A 29 17.71 9.35 -0.40
CA ALA A 29 18.23 9.77 0.92
C ALA A 29 18.58 11.27 1.04
N VAL A 30 18.44 12.05 -0.03
CA VAL A 30 18.65 13.51 -0.08
C VAL A 30 17.34 14.28 -0.22
N THR A 31 16.25 13.63 -0.63
CA THR A 31 14.90 14.22 -0.73
C THR A 31 13.98 13.89 0.45
N HIS A 32 14.23 12.78 1.16
CA HIS A 32 13.37 12.27 2.23
C HIS A 32 13.86 12.57 3.65
N ASN A 33 12.92 12.60 4.60
CA ASN A 33 13.23 12.69 6.02
C ASN A 33 13.81 11.35 6.51
N THR A 34 14.93 11.39 7.23
CA THR A 34 15.58 10.19 7.79
C THR A 34 15.45 10.14 9.31
N PHE A 35 15.28 8.93 9.85
CA PHE A 35 15.23 8.70 11.30
C PHE A 35 16.64 8.49 11.86
N ASP A 36 17.02 9.28 12.88
CA ASP A 36 18.29 9.13 13.60
C ASP A 36 18.10 8.36 14.92
N PRO A 37 18.56 7.09 15.00
CA PRO A 37 18.41 6.29 16.21
C PRO A 37 19.15 6.83 17.43
N PHE A 38 20.19 7.66 17.24
CA PHE A 38 21.00 8.19 18.33
C PHE A 38 20.37 9.40 19.04
N GLN A 39 19.33 10.00 18.45
CA GLN A 39 18.56 11.09 19.05
C GLN A 39 17.32 10.61 19.83
N SER A 40 16.90 9.35 19.65
CA SER A 40 15.81 8.77 20.44
C SER A 40 16.31 8.16 21.75
N THR A 41 15.65 8.52 22.85
CA THR A 41 15.93 7.92 24.18
C THR A 41 15.10 6.66 24.46
N THR A 42 14.19 6.29 23.55
CA THR A 42 13.33 5.10 23.66
C THR A 42 13.60 4.03 22.59
N PHE A 43 14.53 4.29 21.67
CA PHE A 43 14.92 3.34 20.63
C PHE A 43 15.63 2.11 21.19
N LEU A 44 15.26 0.92 20.71
CA LEU A 44 15.89 -0.36 21.03
C LEU A 44 16.29 -1.06 19.72
N PHE A 45 17.56 -1.49 19.64
CA PHE A 45 18.14 -2.08 18.44
C PHE A 45 18.32 -3.61 18.56
N PRO A 46 17.45 -4.43 17.94
CA PRO A 46 17.55 -5.89 17.95
C PRO A 46 18.57 -6.48 16.95
N SER A 47 19.22 -5.67 16.12
CA SER A 47 20.23 -6.11 15.12
C SER A 47 19.74 -7.15 14.08
N ILE A 48 18.45 -7.15 13.74
CA ILE A 48 17.87 -8.07 12.74
C ILE A 48 17.84 -7.39 11.37
N VAL A 49 18.56 -7.94 10.40
CA VAL A 49 18.52 -7.50 8.99
C VAL A 49 17.21 -7.96 8.33
N ILE A 50 16.64 -7.12 7.47
CA ILE A 50 15.42 -7.39 6.71
C ILE A 50 15.58 -7.03 5.23
N GLU A 51 14.77 -7.68 4.41
CA GLU A 51 14.59 -7.41 2.98
C GLU A 51 13.09 -7.43 2.68
N LEU A 52 12.60 -6.43 1.95
CA LEU A 52 11.18 -6.27 1.61
C LEU A 52 11.04 -6.01 0.11
N HIS A 53 10.21 -6.83 -0.55
CA HIS A 53 9.88 -6.69 -1.96
C HIS A 53 8.45 -6.16 -2.12
N TYR A 54 8.31 -4.90 -2.52
CA TYR A 54 7.04 -4.29 -2.89
C TYR A 54 6.74 -4.56 -4.38
N GLY A 55 5.53 -4.23 -4.85
CA GLY A 55 5.14 -4.43 -6.25
C GLY A 55 5.85 -3.50 -7.25
N SER A 56 6.73 -2.61 -6.77
CA SER A 56 7.33 -1.51 -7.52
C SER A 56 8.68 -1.03 -6.95
N GLY A 57 9.38 -1.87 -6.17
CA GLY A 57 10.69 -1.56 -5.59
C GLY A 57 11.08 -2.50 -4.45
N THR A 58 12.35 -2.47 -4.06
CA THR A 58 12.90 -3.26 -2.95
C THR A 58 13.54 -2.39 -1.89
N MET A 59 13.49 -2.83 -0.63
CA MET A 59 14.19 -2.18 0.47
C MET A 59 14.94 -3.22 1.29
N THR A 60 16.23 -2.95 1.57
CA THR A 60 16.99 -3.67 2.60
C THR A 60 17.14 -2.77 3.82
N GLY A 61 17.16 -3.36 5.02
CA GLY A 61 17.12 -2.58 6.24
C GLY A 61 17.39 -3.37 7.51
N LEU A 62 17.10 -2.73 8.64
CA LEU A 62 17.24 -3.27 10.00
C LEU A 62 15.93 -3.09 10.77
N LEU A 63 15.53 -4.07 11.57
CA LEU A 63 14.46 -3.85 12.54
C LEU A 63 14.96 -2.99 13.70
N GLY A 64 14.10 -2.07 14.14
CA GLY A 64 14.19 -1.34 15.40
C GLY A 64 12.86 -1.41 16.16
N TYR A 65 12.87 -1.03 17.43
CA TYR A 65 11.67 -0.73 18.20
C TYR A 65 11.77 0.68 18.77
N ASP A 66 10.66 1.43 18.76
CA ASP A 66 10.58 2.73 19.44
C ASP A 66 9.12 3.05 19.82
N THR A 67 8.87 4.25 20.31
CA THR A 67 7.52 4.83 20.46
C THR A 67 7.14 5.60 19.20
N ILE A 68 6.08 5.18 18.52
CA ILE A 68 5.52 5.90 17.36
C ILE A 68 4.34 6.74 17.82
N GLN A 69 4.30 8.01 17.43
CA GLN A 69 3.12 8.87 17.62
C GLN A 69 2.32 8.97 16.32
N MET A 70 1.00 8.78 16.40
CA MET A 70 0.06 8.99 15.28
C MET A 70 -1.12 9.84 15.75
N GLY A 71 -1.08 11.14 15.49
CA GLY A 71 -2.01 12.09 16.11
C GLY A 71 -1.87 12.02 17.63
N ASP A 72 -2.97 11.69 18.33
CA ASP A 72 -3.01 11.52 19.79
C ASP A 72 -2.59 10.11 20.26
N LEU A 73 -2.42 9.13 19.36
CA LEU A 73 -2.00 7.78 19.71
C LEU A 73 -0.49 7.73 19.99
N ILE A 74 -0.10 7.38 21.22
CA ILE A 74 1.29 7.15 21.62
C ILE A 74 1.53 5.64 21.75
N ILE A 75 2.13 5.03 20.72
CA ILE A 75 2.19 3.59 20.51
C ILE A 75 3.60 3.12 20.88
N LYS A 76 3.75 2.50 22.05
CA LYS A 76 5.07 2.21 22.65
C LYS A 76 5.63 0.89 22.14
N ASN A 77 6.96 0.78 22.02
CA ASN A 77 7.65 -0.45 21.63
C ASN A 77 7.08 -1.07 20.34
N GLN A 78 6.79 -0.23 19.34
CA GLN A 78 6.37 -0.66 18.02
C GLN A 78 7.59 -1.06 17.20
N THR A 79 7.57 -2.25 16.59
CA THR A 79 8.62 -2.68 15.66
C THR A 79 8.47 -1.97 14.31
N PHE A 80 9.56 -1.49 13.73
CA PHE A 80 9.58 -0.94 12.37
C PHE A 80 10.90 -1.26 11.66
N GLY A 81 10.92 -1.11 10.34
CA GLY A 81 12.13 -1.23 9.53
C GLY A 81 12.77 0.14 9.32
N LEU A 82 14.08 0.22 9.55
CA LEU A 82 14.95 1.32 9.17
C LEU A 82 15.62 0.91 7.85
N SER A 83 15.44 1.67 6.78
CA SER A 83 16.05 1.37 5.48
C SER A 83 17.56 1.62 5.47
N LEU A 84 18.26 0.85 4.65
CA LEU A 84 19.70 0.96 4.34
C LEU A 84 19.92 1.09 2.83
N THR A 85 19.14 0.35 2.03
CA THR A 85 19.01 0.58 0.58
C THR A 85 17.54 0.62 0.19
N GLU A 86 17.22 1.46 -0.78
CA GLU A 86 15.90 1.56 -1.40
C GLU A 86 16.13 1.59 -2.91
N ASP A 87 15.70 0.53 -3.59
CA ASP A 87 15.92 0.32 -5.02
C ASP A 87 14.59 0.48 -5.80
N ASP A 88 14.74 0.82 -7.08
CA ASP A 88 13.73 1.41 -8.00
C ASP A 88 13.44 2.91 -7.80
N ILE A 89 13.26 3.57 -8.96
CA ILE A 89 12.93 4.99 -9.16
C ILE A 89 11.67 5.46 -8.42
N VAL A 90 10.84 4.52 -7.94
CA VAL A 90 9.56 4.80 -7.28
C VAL A 90 9.76 5.33 -5.86
N PHE A 91 10.83 4.96 -5.16
CA PHE A 91 11.19 5.59 -3.88
C PHE A 91 11.85 6.95 -4.09
N GLU A 92 12.72 7.10 -5.09
CA GLU A 92 13.35 8.38 -5.47
C GLU A 92 12.32 9.47 -5.84
N HIS A 93 11.17 9.08 -6.38
CA HIS A 93 10.08 9.99 -6.78
C HIS A 93 8.86 9.89 -5.85
N ALA A 94 9.00 9.31 -4.66
CA ALA A 94 7.95 9.28 -3.65
C ALA A 94 7.70 10.69 -3.08
N ILE A 95 6.49 10.89 -2.54
CA ILE A 95 6.15 12.09 -1.74
C ILE A 95 5.94 11.73 -0.26
N PHE A 96 6.42 10.56 0.14
CA PHE A 96 6.29 9.98 1.48
C PHE A 96 7.64 9.35 1.89
N ASP A 97 8.01 9.48 3.16
CA ASP A 97 9.30 9.00 3.68
C ASP A 97 9.29 7.51 4.11
N GLY A 98 8.13 6.84 4.02
CA GLY A 98 8.00 5.44 4.40
C GLY A 98 6.58 4.88 4.26
N ILE A 99 6.43 3.58 4.49
CA ILE A 99 5.17 2.85 4.30
C ILE A 99 4.67 2.30 5.66
N LEU A 100 3.41 2.59 5.99
CA LEU A 100 2.74 2.07 7.18
C LEU A 100 1.77 0.95 6.78
N GLY A 101 2.13 -0.29 7.13
CA GLY A 101 1.32 -1.47 6.82
C GLY A 101 0.15 -1.68 7.80
N LEU A 102 -1.07 -1.75 7.26
CA LEU A 102 -2.30 -2.13 7.97
C LEU A 102 -2.82 -3.53 7.55
N GLY A 103 -1.94 -4.40 7.05
CA GLY A 103 -2.24 -5.81 6.76
C GLY A 103 -2.23 -6.69 8.01
N TYR A 104 -2.71 -7.93 7.89
CA TYR A 104 -2.74 -8.87 9.02
C TYR A 104 -1.33 -9.35 9.43
N PRO A 105 -1.11 -9.76 10.70
CA PRO A 105 0.16 -10.33 11.17
C PRO A 105 0.69 -11.52 10.35
N SER A 106 -0.19 -12.25 9.64
CA SER A 106 0.20 -13.37 8.76
C SER A 106 0.91 -12.93 7.47
N LEU A 107 0.96 -11.62 7.19
CA LEU A 107 1.68 -10.97 6.09
C LEU A 107 2.95 -10.23 6.57
N ALA A 108 3.09 -10.01 7.88
CA ALA A 108 4.22 -9.28 8.46
C ALA A 108 5.52 -10.09 8.47
N ILE A 109 6.65 -9.40 8.67
CA ILE A 109 7.94 -10.05 8.91
C ILE A 109 7.82 -10.94 10.15
N LYS A 110 8.22 -12.21 10.04
CA LYS A 110 8.01 -13.21 11.09
C LYS A 110 8.63 -12.76 12.42
N GLY A 111 7.79 -12.51 13.42
CA GLY A 111 8.19 -12.07 14.76
C GLY A 111 8.03 -10.57 15.03
N THR A 112 7.58 -9.79 14.05
CA THR A 112 7.13 -8.40 14.25
C THR A 112 5.61 -8.34 14.48
N THR A 113 5.14 -7.24 15.07
CA THR A 113 3.70 -6.98 15.28
C THR A 113 3.29 -5.76 14.43
N PRO A 114 2.25 -5.85 13.58
CA PRO A 114 1.75 -4.69 12.84
C PRO A 114 1.24 -3.60 13.79
N ILE A 115 1.32 -2.34 13.36
CA ILE A 115 1.02 -1.21 14.25
C ILE A 115 -0.43 -1.20 14.75
N PHE A 116 -1.39 -1.69 13.94
CA PHE A 116 -2.78 -1.79 14.38
C PHE A 116 -2.99 -2.86 15.45
N ASP A 117 -2.34 -4.02 15.33
CA ASP A 117 -2.32 -5.03 16.39
C ASP A 117 -1.69 -4.49 17.67
N THR A 118 -0.62 -3.68 17.60
CA THR A 118 -0.02 -3.02 18.77
C THR A 118 -0.97 -2.01 19.41
N ILE A 119 -1.69 -1.20 18.62
CA ILE A 119 -2.72 -0.26 19.09
C ILE A 119 -3.83 -1.01 19.85
N MET A 120 -4.32 -2.12 19.31
CA MET A 120 -5.33 -2.96 19.96
C MET A 120 -4.79 -3.63 21.24
N ASN A 121 -3.60 -4.22 21.19
CA ASN A 121 -2.96 -4.88 22.33
C ASN A 121 -2.66 -3.90 23.49
N GLN A 122 -2.40 -2.63 23.19
CA GLN A 122 -2.22 -1.56 24.18
C GLN A 122 -3.53 -0.87 24.58
N SER A 123 -4.68 -1.32 24.05
CA SER A 123 -6.03 -0.77 24.33
C SER A 123 -6.13 0.74 24.10
N LEU A 124 -5.46 1.25 23.06
CA LEU A 124 -5.39 2.69 22.76
C LEU A 124 -6.61 3.22 21.98
N ILE A 125 -7.56 2.34 21.63
CA ILE A 125 -8.76 2.66 20.85
C ILE A 125 -10.01 1.99 21.42
N SER A 126 -11.17 2.61 21.21
CA SER A 126 -12.49 2.16 21.69
C SER A 126 -13.00 0.90 21.00
N GLU A 127 -12.78 0.78 19.69
CA GLU A 127 -13.25 -0.34 18.87
C GLU A 127 -12.08 -0.92 18.04
N PRO A 128 -12.02 -2.23 17.78
CA PRO A 128 -10.95 -2.87 17.01
C PRO A 128 -11.14 -2.68 15.49
N VAL A 129 -11.41 -1.44 15.05
CA VAL A 129 -11.62 -1.06 13.65
C VAL A 129 -10.78 0.16 13.27
N PHE A 130 -10.51 0.27 11.95
CA PHE A 130 -10.08 1.51 11.32
C PHE A 130 -10.88 1.74 10.04
N ALA A 131 -10.97 3.00 9.61
CA ALA A 131 -11.70 3.39 8.40
C ALA A 131 -10.91 4.44 7.61
N PHE A 132 -11.09 4.44 6.29
CA PHE A 132 -10.49 5.43 5.38
C PHE A 132 -11.58 6.24 4.69
N TYR A 133 -11.41 7.55 4.67
CA TYR A 133 -12.03 8.44 3.70
C TYR A 133 -10.94 9.02 2.81
N LEU A 134 -11.07 8.84 1.49
CA LEU A 134 -10.12 9.33 0.50
C LEU A 134 -10.80 10.43 -0.33
N SER A 135 -10.26 11.65 -0.25
CA SER A 135 -10.75 12.84 -0.94
C SER A 135 -10.49 12.77 -2.44
N THR A 136 -11.37 13.39 -3.23
CA THR A 136 -11.09 13.69 -4.65
C THR A 136 -10.36 15.01 -4.85
N GLU A 137 -10.26 15.84 -3.81
CA GLU A 137 -9.61 17.14 -3.84
C GLU A 137 -8.10 16.99 -3.61
N THR A 138 -7.30 17.80 -4.30
CA THR A 138 -5.85 17.56 -4.46
C THR A 138 -4.97 17.98 -3.28
N GLU A 139 -5.52 18.64 -2.26
CA GLU A 139 -4.73 19.28 -1.20
C GLU A 139 -5.17 18.91 0.23
N ALA A 140 -6.45 18.57 0.45
CA ALA A 140 -6.97 18.28 1.79
C ALA A 140 -8.21 17.37 1.78
N GLY A 141 -8.53 16.82 2.96
CA GLY A 141 -9.80 16.16 3.26
C GLY A 141 -9.75 14.64 3.40
N SER A 142 -8.68 13.97 2.97
CA SER A 142 -8.48 12.53 3.23
C SER A 142 -8.16 12.29 4.71
N VAL A 143 -8.74 11.24 5.30
CA VAL A 143 -8.60 10.91 6.73
C VAL A 143 -8.52 9.39 6.92
N VAL A 144 -7.59 8.94 7.77
CA VAL A 144 -7.63 7.62 8.41
C VAL A 144 -8.17 7.77 9.82
N MET A 145 -9.13 6.94 10.19
CA MET A 145 -9.78 6.91 11.51
C MET A 145 -9.40 5.59 12.19
N PHE A 146 -8.96 5.65 13.44
CA PHE A 146 -8.68 4.47 14.27
C PHE A 146 -9.64 4.48 15.47
N GLY A 147 -10.23 3.33 15.83
CA GLY A 147 -11.13 3.21 16.97
C GLY A 147 -12.61 3.47 16.71
N GLY A 148 -12.99 3.67 15.45
CA GLY A 148 -14.36 3.92 15.01
C GLY A 148 -14.41 4.50 13.60
N VAL A 149 -15.57 5.04 13.22
CA VAL A 149 -15.82 5.72 11.95
C VAL A 149 -16.73 6.94 12.20
N LEU A 150 -16.50 8.04 11.48
CA LEU A 150 -17.29 9.27 11.63
C LEU A 150 -18.42 9.32 10.59
N ASP A 151 -19.66 9.43 11.07
CA ASP A 151 -20.90 9.42 10.26
C ASP A 151 -20.97 10.49 9.16
N CYS A 152 -20.19 11.56 9.28
CA CYS A 152 -20.12 12.61 8.27
C CYS A 152 -19.48 12.17 6.93
N TYR A 153 -18.73 11.05 6.91
CA TYR A 153 -18.04 10.56 5.70
C TYR A 153 -18.84 9.54 4.88
N TYR A 154 -19.98 9.03 5.36
CA TYR A 154 -20.80 8.04 4.65
C TYR A 154 -22.30 8.39 4.65
N LYS A 155 -23.13 7.57 3.99
CA LYS A 155 -24.58 7.77 3.86
C LYS A 155 -25.32 6.43 3.84
N GLY A 156 -26.39 6.32 4.61
CA GLY A 156 -27.04 5.03 4.88
C GLY A 156 -26.17 4.13 5.74
N ASP A 157 -26.66 2.94 6.08
CA ASP A 157 -25.94 2.02 6.96
C ASP A 157 -24.81 1.27 6.25
N LEU A 158 -23.67 1.11 6.94
CA LEU A 158 -22.53 0.31 6.49
C LEU A 158 -22.95 -1.14 6.19
N LYS A 159 -22.23 -1.78 5.26
CA LYS A 159 -22.47 -3.16 4.82
C LYS A 159 -21.21 -3.98 5.07
N TRP A 160 -21.33 -4.92 6.01
CA TRP A 160 -20.23 -5.79 6.41
C TRP A 160 -20.08 -6.94 5.42
N VAL A 161 -18.83 -7.20 5.01
CA VAL A 161 -18.46 -8.28 4.09
C VAL A 161 -17.44 -9.17 4.81
N PRO A 162 -17.67 -10.49 4.92
CA PRO A 162 -16.72 -11.37 5.59
C PRO A 162 -15.41 -11.48 4.81
N LEU A 163 -14.28 -11.45 5.51
CA LEU A 163 -13.00 -11.77 4.90
C LEU A 163 -12.93 -13.26 4.55
N SER A 164 -12.46 -13.57 3.36
CA SER A 164 -12.24 -14.96 2.93
C SER A 164 -10.93 -15.55 3.45
N LYS A 165 -9.94 -14.71 3.80
CA LYS A 165 -8.69 -15.09 4.48
C LYS A 165 -8.08 -13.89 5.23
N PRO A 166 -7.76 -14.00 6.55
CA PRO A 166 -7.05 -12.97 7.30
C PRO A 166 -5.57 -12.95 6.93
N HIS A 167 -5.24 -12.19 5.87
CA HIS A 167 -3.88 -12.05 5.35
C HIS A 167 -3.73 -10.68 4.66
N TYR A 168 -4.53 -10.48 3.62
CA TYR A 168 -4.93 -9.17 3.12
C TYR A 168 -6.34 -8.85 3.63
N TRP A 169 -6.83 -7.65 3.34
CA TRP A 169 -8.26 -7.34 3.37
C TRP A 169 -8.94 -7.95 2.14
N GLN A 170 -8.96 -9.29 2.12
CA GLN A 170 -9.43 -10.12 1.01
C GLN A 170 -10.90 -10.50 1.20
N ILE A 171 -11.74 -10.12 0.24
CA ILE A 171 -13.19 -10.35 0.22
C ILE A 171 -13.63 -11.21 -0.98
N PRO A 172 -14.76 -11.92 -0.87
CA PRO A 172 -15.47 -12.47 -2.02
C PRO A 172 -15.94 -11.36 -2.99
N LEU A 173 -15.91 -11.63 -4.29
CA LEU A 173 -16.47 -10.76 -5.33
C LEU A 173 -17.21 -11.64 -6.34
N GLU A 174 -18.53 -11.48 -6.49
CA GLU A 174 -19.38 -12.41 -7.24
C GLU A 174 -19.23 -12.29 -8.75
N ARG A 175 -19.19 -11.06 -9.25
CA ARG A 175 -19.21 -10.69 -10.66
C ARG A 175 -18.76 -9.24 -10.84
N ILE A 176 -18.23 -8.94 -12.02
CA ILE A 176 -18.04 -7.57 -12.50
C ILE A 176 -18.82 -7.41 -13.80
N SER A 177 -19.69 -6.40 -13.88
CA SER A 177 -20.59 -6.17 -15.02
C SER A 177 -20.50 -4.75 -15.57
N MET A 178 -20.83 -4.59 -16.86
CA MET A 178 -20.91 -3.30 -17.55
C MET A 178 -22.11 -3.32 -18.50
N LYS A 179 -22.97 -2.29 -18.45
CA LYS A 179 -24.25 -2.23 -19.19
C LYS A 179 -25.06 -3.54 -19.06
N GLY A 180 -25.21 -4.05 -17.83
CA GLY A 180 -25.95 -5.27 -17.49
C GLY A 180 -25.31 -6.60 -17.96
N LYS A 181 -24.09 -6.59 -18.51
CA LYS A 181 -23.41 -7.79 -19.01
C LYS A 181 -22.15 -8.09 -18.21
N ILE A 182 -22.04 -9.31 -17.66
CA ILE A 182 -20.86 -9.76 -16.91
C ILE A 182 -19.63 -9.80 -17.84
N VAL A 183 -18.61 -9.01 -17.50
CA VAL A 183 -17.34 -8.86 -18.25
C VAL A 183 -16.18 -9.62 -17.60
N ALA A 184 -16.21 -9.73 -16.27
CA ALA A 184 -15.17 -10.31 -15.43
C ALA A 184 -15.81 -11.06 -14.23
N CYS A 185 -15.02 -11.87 -13.51
CA CYS A 185 -15.47 -12.68 -12.37
C CYS A 185 -16.68 -13.61 -12.63
N LYS A 186 -16.74 -14.30 -13.79
CA LYS A 186 -17.90 -15.14 -14.18
C LYS A 186 -18.21 -16.36 -13.31
N ARG A 187 -17.40 -16.66 -12.29
CA ARG A 187 -17.54 -17.83 -11.39
C ARG A 187 -17.29 -17.44 -9.92
N ALA A 188 -17.63 -16.19 -9.57
CA ALA A 188 -16.95 -15.43 -8.53
C ALA A 188 -15.45 -15.26 -8.80
N CYS A 189 -14.82 -14.47 -7.92
CA CYS A 189 -13.40 -14.22 -7.82
C CYS A 189 -13.09 -13.81 -6.37
N GLN A 190 -11.84 -13.47 -6.10
CA GLN A 190 -11.42 -12.86 -4.84
C GLN A 190 -10.95 -11.44 -5.14
N ALA A 191 -11.21 -10.49 -4.26
CA ALA A 191 -10.71 -9.13 -4.37
C ALA A 191 -9.95 -8.73 -3.09
N VAL A 192 -8.89 -7.93 -3.23
CA VAL A 192 -8.19 -7.29 -2.12
C VAL A 192 -8.53 -5.80 -2.11
N VAL A 193 -8.91 -5.29 -0.94
CA VAL A 193 -9.04 -3.85 -0.68
C VAL A 193 -7.69 -3.35 -0.17
N ASP A 194 -7.08 -2.43 -0.91
CA ASP A 194 -5.72 -1.95 -0.66
C ASP A 194 -5.62 -0.46 -0.97
N THR A 195 -5.26 0.34 0.03
CA THR A 195 -5.08 1.80 -0.07
C THR A 195 -3.72 2.21 -0.66
N GLY A 196 -2.76 1.30 -0.75
CA GLY A 196 -1.44 1.55 -1.33
C GLY A 196 -1.41 1.56 -2.87
N THR A 197 -2.52 1.22 -3.54
CA THR A 197 -2.54 1.01 -5.00
C THR A 197 -3.52 1.94 -5.72
N SER A 198 -2.99 2.74 -6.64
CA SER A 198 -3.72 3.83 -7.32
C SER A 198 -4.65 3.40 -8.46
N LEU A 199 -4.55 2.16 -8.95
CA LEU A 199 -5.34 1.65 -10.09
C LEU A 199 -5.93 0.28 -9.78
N MET A 200 -7.18 0.04 -10.17
CA MET A 200 -7.76 -1.30 -10.10
C MET A 200 -6.99 -2.27 -11.00
N ILE A 201 -6.45 -3.34 -10.42
CA ILE A 201 -5.67 -4.36 -11.13
C ILE A 201 -6.49 -5.63 -11.29
N GLY A 202 -6.34 -6.33 -12.42
CA GLY A 202 -7.01 -7.61 -12.60
C GLY A 202 -6.34 -8.53 -13.62
N PRO A 203 -6.84 -9.77 -13.76
CA PRO A 203 -6.19 -10.79 -14.56
C PRO A 203 -6.24 -10.39 -16.03
N ARG A 204 -5.10 -10.43 -16.74
CA ARG A 204 -4.93 -9.93 -18.12
C ARG A 204 -6.10 -10.23 -19.06
N LYS A 205 -6.63 -11.46 -19.04
CA LYS A 205 -7.78 -11.89 -19.87
C LYS A 205 -9.10 -11.19 -19.52
N GLN A 206 -9.32 -10.89 -18.25
CA GLN A 206 -10.53 -10.21 -17.75
C GLN A 206 -10.45 -8.70 -17.96
N VAL A 207 -9.31 -8.08 -17.65
CA VAL A 207 -9.06 -6.65 -17.92
C VAL A 207 -9.17 -6.36 -19.43
N TYR A 208 -8.65 -7.24 -20.28
CA TYR A 208 -8.83 -7.15 -21.73
C TYR A 208 -10.31 -7.25 -22.20
N ASN A 209 -11.17 -7.98 -21.49
CA ASN A 209 -12.61 -8.00 -21.78
C ASN A 209 -13.31 -6.68 -21.40
N ILE A 210 -12.79 -5.98 -20.39
CA ILE A 210 -13.25 -4.64 -19.98
C ILE A 210 -12.78 -3.60 -21.00
N HIS A 211 -11.50 -3.63 -21.38
CA HIS A 211 -10.92 -2.71 -22.38
C HIS A 211 -11.62 -2.81 -23.74
N LYS A 212 -12.07 -4.02 -24.14
CA LYS A 212 -12.93 -4.22 -25.32
C LYS A 212 -14.31 -3.52 -25.28
N ARG A 213 -14.63 -2.77 -24.23
CA ARG A 213 -15.84 -1.94 -24.10
C ARG A 213 -15.55 -0.43 -24.19
N PHE A 214 -14.29 -0.05 -24.40
CA PHE A 214 -13.81 1.32 -24.43
C PHE A 214 -13.20 1.67 -25.79
N SER A 215 -13.18 2.96 -26.14
CA SER A 215 -12.55 3.52 -27.35
C SER A 215 -11.06 3.84 -27.14
N GLY A 216 -10.37 3.09 -26.27
CA GLY A 216 -8.98 3.33 -25.90
C GLY A 216 -7.97 2.52 -26.71
N TYR A 217 -6.69 2.80 -26.49
CA TYR A 217 -5.55 2.12 -27.11
C TYR A 217 -4.46 1.80 -26.08
N TYR A 218 -3.50 0.95 -26.46
CA TYR A 218 -2.34 0.63 -25.62
C TYR A 218 -1.17 1.59 -25.91
N LEU A 219 -0.54 2.09 -24.85
CA LEU A 219 0.65 2.93 -24.87
C LEU A 219 1.62 2.39 -23.80
N GLN A 220 2.73 1.77 -24.22
CA GLN A 220 3.74 1.19 -23.32
C GLN A 220 3.11 0.29 -22.24
N ASP A 221 2.38 -0.74 -22.69
CA ASP A 221 1.59 -1.71 -21.91
C ASP A 221 0.44 -1.17 -21.03
N LEU A 222 0.37 0.14 -20.80
CA LEU A 222 -0.79 0.81 -20.20
C LEU A 222 -1.91 0.96 -21.24
N TYR A 223 -3.17 0.87 -20.80
CA TYR A 223 -4.33 1.14 -21.65
C TYR A 223 -4.89 2.53 -21.32
N VAL A 224 -5.04 3.37 -22.34
CA VAL A 224 -5.40 4.78 -22.22
C VAL A 224 -6.65 5.10 -23.03
N ILE A 225 -7.46 6.02 -22.52
CA ILE A 225 -8.71 6.50 -23.16
C ILE A 225 -8.64 8.03 -23.32
N PRO A 226 -9.08 8.61 -24.44
CA PRO A 226 -9.20 10.06 -24.59
C PRO A 226 -10.04 10.70 -23.47
N CYS A 227 -9.54 11.81 -22.88
CA CYS A 227 -10.20 12.48 -21.75
C CYS A 227 -11.60 13.03 -22.09
N GLN A 228 -11.89 13.26 -23.37
CA GLN A 228 -13.21 13.68 -23.86
C GLN A 228 -14.26 12.54 -23.79
N ASP A 229 -13.83 11.29 -23.90
CA ASP A 229 -14.74 10.14 -24.02
C ASP A 229 -15.30 9.69 -22.66
N ILE A 230 -14.72 10.16 -21.55
CA ILE A 230 -15.04 9.74 -20.17
C ILE A 230 -16.55 9.77 -19.89
N ASN A 231 -17.24 10.83 -20.31
CA ASN A 231 -18.69 11.00 -20.08
C ASN A 231 -19.57 10.05 -20.92
N THR A 232 -18.98 9.27 -21.83
CA THR A 232 -19.68 8.28 -22.68
C THR A 232 -19.50 6.83 -22.19
N LEU A 233 -18.53 6.59 -21.31
CA LEU A 233 -18.20 5.26 -20.81
C LEU A 233 -19.23 4.83 -19.73
N PRO A 234 -19.61 3.53 -19.68
CA PRO A 234 -20.50 3.03 -18.64
C PRO A 234 -19.79 2.74 -17.33
N ASP A 235 -20.53 2.86 -16.24
CA ASP A 235 -20.12 2.37 -14.93
C ASP A 235 -19.67 0.89 -14.98
N ILE A 236 -18.64 0.58 -14.20
CA ILE A 236 -18.21 -0.79 -13.88
C ILE A 236 -18.86 -1.16 -12.56
N VAL A 237 -19.74 -2.15 -12.57
CA VAL A 237 -20.50 -2.58 -11.39
C VAL A 237 -19.85 -3.84 -10.81
N PHE A 238 -19.43 -3.75 -9.56
CA PHE A 238 -18.89 -4.86 -8.76
C PHE A 238 -20.00 -5.39 -7.86
N THR A 239 -20.28 -6.69 -7.84
CA THR A 239 -21.27 -7.24 -6.90
C THR A 239 -20.59 -8.00 -5.77
N ILE A 240 -20.86 -7.56 -4.54
CA ILE A 240 -20.31 -8.14 -3.30
C ILE A 240 -21.51 -8.38 -2.35
N GLU A 241 -21.64 -9.59 -1.82
CA GLU A 241 -22.77 -10.01 -0.94
C GLU A 241 -24.16 -9.60 -1.50
N GLY A 242 -24.40 -9.88 -2.78
CA GLY A 242 -25.62 -9.54 -3.51
C GLY A 242 -25.81 -8.05 -3.86
N ILE A 243 -25.01 -7.15 -3.29
CA ILE A 243 -25.12 -5.70 -3.46
C ILE A 243 -24.25 -5.25 -4.64
N ASP A 244 -24.86 -4.50 -5.58
CA ASP A 244 -24.19 -3.92 -6.74
C ASP A 244 -23.56 -2.55 -6.38
N TYR A 245 -22.24 -2.44 -6.49
CA TYR A 245 -21.45 -1.23 -6.26
C TYR A 245 -21.00 -0.62 -7.61
N PRO A 246 -21.66 0.44 -8.12
CA PRO A 246 -21.30 1.08 -9.39
C PRO A 246 -20.10 2.04 -9.22
N VAL A 247 -19.02 1.77 -9.96
CA VAL A 247 -17.86 2.66 -10.10
C VAL A 247 -18.01 3.46 -11.40
N PRO A 248 -18.27 4.78 -11.35
CA PRO A 248 -18.50 5.58 -12.54
C PRO A 248 -17.22 5.92 -13.29
N ALA A 249 -17.33 6.27 -14.57
CA ALA A 249 -16.18 6.57 -15.45
C ALA A 249 -15.20 7.61 -14.87
N ARG A 250 -15.71 8.64 -14.19
CA ARG A 250 -14.89 9.66 -13.52
C ARG A 250 -14.02 9.14 -12.35
N ALA A 251 -14.30 7.94 -11.84
CA ALA A 251 -13.58 7.32 -10.73
C ALA A 251 -12.59 6.25 -11.20
N TYR A 252 -12.87 5.53 -12.29
CA TYR A 252 -11.95 4.52 -12.83
C TYR A 252 -11.04 5.04 -13.97
N VAL A 253 -11.26 6.25 -14.49
CA VAL A 253 -10.35 6.91 -15.45
C VAL A 253 -9.48 7.95 -14.72
N GLN A 254 -8.23 7.59 -14.44
CA GLN A 254 -7.25 8.48 -13.82
C GLN A 254 -6.63 9.39 -14.90
N LYS A 255 -7.02 10.67 -14.93
CA LYS A 255 -6.46 11.66 -15.86
C LYS A 255 -4.98 11.89 -15.57
N VAL A 256 -4.11 11.80 -16.58
CA VAL A 256 -2.68 12.10 -16.42
C VAL A 256 -2.45 13.60 -16.65
N ARG A 257 -1.74 14.26 -15.72
CA ARG A 257 -1.51 15.71 -15.76
C ARG A 257 -0.79 16.11 -17.05
N GLY A 258 -1.36 17.07 -17.78
CA GLY A 258 -0.82 17.56 -19.05
C GLY A 258 -1.07 16.65 -20.27
N GLN A 259 -1.79 15.53 -20.13
CA GLN A 259 -2.09 14.61 -21.23
C GLN A 259 -3.55 14.71 -21.69
N PRO A 260 -3.84 14.50 -22.99
CA PRO A 260 -5.21 14.46 -23.51
C PRO A 260 -5.94 13.13 -23.25
N TRP A 261 -5.32 12.22 -22.48
CA TRP A 261 -5.80 10.87 -22.18
C TRP A 261 -5.67 10.53 -20.69
N GLY A 262 -6.47 9.57 -20.24
CA GLY A 262 -6.43 9.02 -18.88
C GLY A 262 -6.13 7.52 -18.88
N LEU A 263 -5.50 7.07 -17.80
CA LEU A 263 -5.26 5.65 -17.50
C LEU A 263 -6.53 5.00 -16.97
N VAL A 264 -6.66 3.68 -17.19
CA VAL A 264 -7.70 2.85 -16.59
C VAL A 264 -7.10 1.58 -15.97
N LEU A 265 -7.87 0.48 -15.90
CA LEU A 265 -7.52 -0.74 -15.18
C LEU A 265 -6.21 -1.37 -15.69
N LYS A 266 -5.32 -1.74 -14.77
CA LYS A 266 -4.02 -2.36 -15.10
C LYS A 266 -4.18 -3.87 -15.24
N SER A 267 -3.60 -4.44 -16.30
CA SER A 267 -3.45 -5.90 -16.40
C SER A 267 -2.33 -6.37 -15.50
N GLY A 268 -2.59 -7.33 -14.61
CA GLY A 268 -1.60 -7.87 -13.69
C GLY A 268 -2.00 -9.23 -13.13
N ALA A 269 -1.34 -9.62 -12.05
CA ALA A 269 -1.70 -10.74 -11.18
C ALA A 269 -1.57 -10.28 -9.73
N CYS A 270 -2.56 -10.60 -8.90
CA CYS A 270 -2.53 -10.35 -7.46
C CYS A 270 -1.52 -11.29 -6.76
N ARG A 271 -1.06 -12.36 -7.44
CA ARG A 271 0.06 -13.22 -7.02
C ARG A 271 1.31 -12.47 -6.58
N ASN A 272 1.57 -11.29 -7.13
CA ASN A 272 2.71 -10.44 -6.73
C ASN A 272 2.35 -9.56 -5.52
N HIS A 273 1.64 -10.13 -4.55
CA HIS A 273 1.38 -9.67 -3.18
C HIS A 273 0.70 -8.29 -2.97
N TRP A 274 0.69 -7.38 -3.93
CA TRP A 274 0.41 -5.96 -3.65
C TRP A 274 -0.45 -5.34 -4.75
N ALA A 275 -1.77 -5.34 -4.58
CA ALA A 275 -2.67 -4.42 -5.30
C ALA A 275 -4.14 -4.46 -4.81
N ALA A 276 -4.84 -3.34 -5.05
CA ALA A 276 -6.30 -3.26 -5.15
C ALA A 276 -6.76 -4.08 -6.37
N CYS A 277 -6.91 -5.38 -6.17
CA CYS A 277 -6.80 -6.37 -7.23
C CYS A 277 -7.82 -7.49 -7.10
N TRP A 278 -8.29 -8.04 -8.24
CA TRP A 278 -9.11 -9.25 -8.24
C TRP A 278 -8.47 -10.43 -8.97
N GLU A 279 -8.73 -11.66 -8.51
CA GLU A 279 -8.17 -12.88 -9.10
C GLU A 279 -9.18 -14.04 -9.17
N GLU A 280 -9.03 -14.93 -10.16
CA GLU A 280 -9.90 -16.11 -10.33
C GLU A 280 -9.69 -17.12 -9.19
N GLY A 281 -10.54 -17.02 -8.17
CA GLY A 281 -10.62 -17.99 -7.06
C GLY A 281 -11.71 -19.04 -7.26
N ALA A 282 -11.70 -20.07 -6.40
CA ALA A 282 -12.88 -20.89 -6.19
C ALA A 282 -13.99 -20.05 -5.52
N PRO A 283 -15.28 -20.33 -5.77
CA PRO A 283 -16.36 -19.66 -5.06
C PRO A 283 -16.25 -19.94 -3.56
N TYR A 284 -16.22 -18.87 -2.76
CA TYR A 284 -16.23 -18.97 -1.30
C TYR A 284 -17.48 -19.74 -0.86
N ARG A 285 -17.29 -20.72 0.01
CA ARG A 285 -18.36 -21.41 0.72
C ARG A 285 -18.23 -21.03 2.20
N PRO A 286 -19.22 -20.33 2.78
CA PRO A 286 -19.35 -20.27 4.23
C PRO A 286 -19.41 -21.70 4.79
N SER A 287 -18.76 -21.91 5.93
CA SER A 287 -18.75 -23.16 6.70
C SER A 287 -19.67 -23.05 7.91
#